data_AF-A0A6J4M865-F1
#
_entry.id   AF-A0A6J4M865-F1
#
_cell.length_a   1.000
_cell.length_b   1.000
_cell.length_c   1.000
_cell.angle_alpha   90.00
_cell.angle_beta   90.00
_cell.angle_gamma   90.00
#
_symmetry.space_group_name_H-M   'P 1'
#
loop_
_entity.id
_entity.type
_entity.pdbx_description
1 polymer ?
#
loop_
_entity_poly.entity_id
_entity_poly.type
_entity_poly.pdbx_seq_one_letter_code
_entity_poly.pdbx_strand_id
1 'polypeptide(L)'
;TLHNADQIARLDVRIGDTVIVRRAGDVIPEIVRVVPEYRDPAAPAWAMPTACPVCGSEIVREEGQAVWRCSGGLTCGAQRKEAVRHFASRRAMDIEGLGDRFIDTLVDLGYVHSVADLYRLTLDDLLEMKRRADSALAGLDDDSALDSPRTGRIATRWAENLVNAIDRSRDTTLERFLFALGIEHVGESTAKALSHWFGDIEVVRRLPWPLFKRVPDVGGEVARSIGHFFDQPGNQQVIDELLARDVRITDAHAPSPKLREGLGLADVLTLLEIPKVTRLRAERIASVAADADAIGTMQTHQWVVAGLPADTADALVRWLADEANARLLADAAAAVGRLHSMLPETVETTEGPLEGKTIVLTGTLSSLTRDEAKSRLEALGAKSAGSVSKKTSIVVAGEAAGSKLDKAQELGVPVWDEAQLLAFLAEHEPRK
;
A
#
# COMPACT_ATOMS: atom_id res chain seq x y z
N THR A 1 4.74 12.84 26.92
CA THR A 1 4.19 12.96 25.56
C THR A 1 3.25 14.16 25.48
N LEU A 2 3.17 14.77 24.29
CA LEU A 2 2.18 15.79 23.91
C LEU A 2 1.10 15.23 22.98
N HIS A 3 1.10 13.91 22.78
CA HIS A 3 0.17 13.16 21.93
C HIS A 3 0.30 13.49 20.44
N ASN A 4 -0.12 14.67 19.99
CA ASN A 4 -0.12 15.08 18.59
C ASN A 4 -0.21 16.62 18.44
N ALA A 5 -0.20 17.10 17.19
CA ALA A 5 -0.26 18.53 16.85
C ALA A 5 -1.51 19.23 17.41
N ASP A 6 -2.66 18.55 17.34
CA ASP A 6 -3.94 19.11 17.77
C ASP A 6 -3.96 19.33 19.29
N GLN A 7 -3.38 18.39 20.04
CA GLN A 7 -3.24 18.50 21.48
C GLN A 7 -2.27 19.63 21.88
N ILE A 8 -1.18 19.84 21.12
CA ILE A 8 -0.27 20.97 21.31
C ILE A 8 -1.02 22.29 21.10
N ALA A 9 -1.78 22.40 20.00
CA ALA A 9 -2.59 23.57 19.71
C ALA A 9 -3.67 23.81 20.77
N ARG A 10 -4.34 22.76 21.25
CA ARG A 10 -5.36 22.83 22.30
C ARG A 10 -4.81 23.34 23.63
N LEU A 11 -3.59 22.94 23.99
CA LEU A 11 -2.92 23.40 25.20
C LEU A 11 -2.23 24.76 25.03
N ASP A 12 -2.08 25.25 23.79
CA ASP A 12 -1.22 26.37 23.40
C ASP A 12 0.17 26.27 24.07
N VAL A 13 0.74 25.06 24.12
CA VAL A 13 2.04 24.85 24.76
C VAL A 13 3.18 25.30 23.86
N ARG A 14 4.12 26.04 24.43
CA ARG A 14 5.26 26.65 23.73
C ARG A 14 6.59 26.22 24.34
N ILE A 15 7.65 26.31 23.56
CA ILE A 15 9.01 26.06 24.05
C ILE A 15 9.32 27.13 25.11
N GLY A 16 9.74 26.70 26.30
CA GLY A 16 10.01 27.57 27.44
C GLY A 16 8.87 27.71 28.45
N ASP A 17 7.66 27.21 28.15
CA ASP A 17 6.54 27.27 29.09
C ASP A 17 6.78 26.45 30.37
N THR A 18 6.28 26.98 31.50
CA THR A 18 6.10 26.19 32.72
C THR A 18 4.82 25.34 32.59
N VAL A 19 4.92 24.04 32.84
CA VAL A 19 3.81 23.09 32.61
C VAL A 19 3.57 22.18 33.81
N ILE A 20 2.33 21.73 33.97
CA ILE A 20 1.96 20.68 34.93
C ILE A 20 2.00 19.33 34.22
N VAL A 21 2.83 18.44 34.74
CA VAL A 21 3.00 17.08 34.24
C VAL A 21 2.32 16.09 35.18
N ARG A 22 1.62 15.11 34.60
CA ARG A 22 1.05 13.98 35.34
C ARG A 22 1.73 12.69 34.89
N ARG A 23 2.07 11.84 35.87
CA ARG A 23 2.49 10.45 35.65
C ARG A 23 1.57 9.54 36.45
N ALA A 24 0.99 8.54 35.79
CA ALA A 24 0.22 7.48 36.44
C ALA A 24 0.95 6.14 36.22
N GLY A 25 1.50 5.57 37.30
CA GLY A 25 2.28 4.34 37.23
C GLY A 25 3.53 4.43 36.34
N ASP A 26 3.83 3.35 35.63
CA ASP A 26 5.01 3.22 34.75
C ASP A 26 4.72 3.57 33.28
N VAL A 27 3.78 4.49 33.04
CA VAL A 27 3.46 5.03 31.73
C VAL A 27 4.20 6.34 31.47
N ILE A 28 4.51 6.63 30.20
CA ILE A 28 5.11 7.90 29.75
C ILE A 28 4.31 9.09 30.32
N PRO A 29 4.93 10.02 31.08
CA PRO A 29 4.24 11.18 31.62
C PRO A 29 3.64 12.07 30.52
N GLU A 30 2.54 12.74 30.82
CA GLU A 30 1.87 13.66 29.89
C GLU A 30 1.74 15.06 30.47
N ILE A 31 1.71 16.06 29.58
CA ILE A 31 1.47 17.45 29.97
C ILE A 31 -0.05 17.66 30.08
N VAL A 32 -0.50 18.08 31.25
CA VAL A 32 -1.93 18.29 31.55
C VAL A 32 -2.36 19.70 31.17
N ARG A 33 -1.55 20.71 31.54
CA ARG A 33 -1.80 22.12 31.24
C ARG A 33 -0.53 22.96 31.32
N VAL A 34 -0.55 24.11 30.66
CA VAL A 34 0.43 25.20 30.80
C VAL A 34 0.06 26.09 32.00
N VAL A 35 1.05 26.76 32.58
CA VAL A 35 0.91 27.80 33.60
C VAL A 35 1.24 29.16 32.94
N PRO A 36 0.24 29.88 32.39
CA PRO A 36 0.48 31.04 31.52
C PRO A 36 1.15 32.22 32.21
N GLU A 37 1.06 32.32 33.53
CA GLU A 37 1.61 33.42 34.34
C GLU A 37 3.14 33.50 34.26
N TYR A 38 3.79 32.40 33.90
CA TYR A 38 5.25 32.31 33.76
C TYR A 38 5.71 32.32 32.30
N ARG A 39 4.80 32.51 31.34
CA ARG A 39 5.13 32.51 29.92
C ARG A 39 5.89 33.77 29.53
N ASP A 40 7.00 33.59 28.82
CA ASP A 40 7.62 34.67 28.07
C ASP A 40 6.66 35.15 26.96
N PRO A 41 6.22 36.42 26.96
CA PRO A 41 5.37 36.96 25.91
C PRO A 41 5.93 36.81 24.50
N ALA A 42 7.25 36.67 24.34
CA ALA A 42 7.92 36.47 23.07
C ALA A 42 7.98 35.00 22.61
N ALA A 43 7.50 34.03 23.41
CA ALA A 43 7.55 32.62 23.08
C ALA A 43 6.73 32.31 21.81
N PRO A 44 7.36 31.75 20.75
CA PRO A 44 6.65 31.46 19.51
C PRO A 44 5.70 30.26 19.68
N ALA A 45 4.61 30.26 18.93
CA ALA A 45 3.75 29.09 18.83
C ALA A 45 4.50 27.94 18.16
N TRP A 46 4.31 26.73 18.68
CA TRP A 46 4.88 25.54 18.04
C TRP A 46 4.14 25.23 16.73
N ALA A 47 4.90 24.85 15.71
CA ALA A 47 4.37 24.44 14.41
C ALA A 47 4.93 23.06 14.05
N MET A 48 4.11 22.26 13.37
CA MET A 48 4.54 20.95 12.86
C MET A 48 5.63 21.15 11.79
N PRO A 49 6.76 20.42 11.86
CA PRO A 49 7.75 20.44 10.80
C PRO A 49 7.14 19.98 9.47
N THR A 50 7.53 20.62 8.38
CA THR A 50 7.10 20.24 7.02
C THR A 50 7.96 19.11 6.43
N ALA A 51 9.16 18.92 6.97
CA ALA A 51 10.09 17.86 6.58
C ALA A 51 10.46 16.98 7.78
N CYS A 52 10.63 15.69 7.53
CA CYS A 52 10.99 14.69 8.53
C CYS A 52 12.35 15.02 9.14
N PRO A 53 12.46 15.13 10.48
CA PRO A 53 13.73 15.41 11.14
C PRO A 53 14.75 14.26 11.03
N VAL A 54 14.35 13.11 10.49
CA VAL A 54 15.21 11.92 10.34
C VAL A 54 15.70 11.75 8.90
N CYS A 55 14.81 11.84 7.92
CA CYS A 55 15.14 11.55 6.52
C CYS A 55 14.90 12.72 5.55
N GLY A 56 14.34 13.84 6.01
CA GLY A 56 14.04 15.00 5.18
C GLY A 56 12.82 14.85 4.25
N SER A 57 12.22 13.66 4.15
CA SER A 57 10.97 13.46 3.39
C SER A 57 9.83 14.31 3.93
N GLU A 58 8.84 14.60 3.10
CA GLU A 58 7.68 15.38 3.49
C GLU A 58 6.92 14.77 4.67
N ILE A 59 6.42 15.64 5.55
CA ILE A 59 5.47 15.26 6.59
C ILE A 59 4.05 15.60 6.11
N VAL A 60 3.23 14.56 6.00
CA VAL A 60 1.87 14.66 5.47
C VAL A 60 0.85 14.39 6.57
N ARG A 61 -0.26 15.12 6.53
CA ARG A 61 -1.47 14.85 7.31
C ARG A 61 -2.65 14.75 6.37
N GLU A 62 -3.28 13.58 6.37
CA GLU A 62 -4.51 13.34 5.64
C GLU A 62 -5.66 14.12 6.27
N GLU A 63 -6.61 14.56 5.44
CA GLU A 63 -7.78 15.30 5.89
C GLU A 63 -8.58 14.49 6.92
N GLY A 64 -8.89 15.10 8.06
CA GLY A 64 -9.62 14.42 9.16
C GLY A 64 -8.75 13.54 10.08
N GLN A 65 -7.50 13.26 9.74
CA GLN A 65 -6.58 12.53 10.62
C GLN A 65 -5.92 13.47 11.65
N ALA A 66 -5.65 12.98 12.86
CA ALA A 66 -4.95 13.74 13.90
C ALA A 66 -3.42 13.62 13.81
N VAL A 67 -2.94 12.54 13.17
CA VAL A 67 -1.52 12.17 13.13
C VAL A 67 -0.90 12.68 11.84
N TRP A 68 0.27 13.28 11.97
CA TRP A 68 1.14 13.59 10.84
C TRP A 68 2.18 12.47 10.69
N ARG A 69 2.46 12.06 9.45
CA ARG A 69 3.37 10.96 9.16
C ARG A 69 4.44 11.37 8.16
N CYS A 70 5.61 10.78 8.31
CA CYS A 70 6.69 10.91 7.35
C CYS A 70 6.39 10.02 6.13
N SER A 71 6.44 10.59 4.92
CA SER A 71 6.22 9.87 3.66
C SER A 71 7.42 9.05 3.18
N GLY A 72 8.57 9.19 3.84
CA GLY A 72 9.83 8.56 3.42
C GLY A 72 9.85 7.03 3.42
N GLY A 73 8.82 6.37 3.97
CA GLY A 73 8.58 4.93 3.84
C GLY A 73 9.84 4.08 3.94
N LEU A 74 10.25 3.51 2.80
CA LEU A 74 11.35 2.56 2.68
C LEU A 74 12.74 3.16 2.92
N THR A 75 12.87 4.49 2.93
CA THR A 75 14.15 5.19 3.12
C THR A 75 14.32 5.81 4.49
N CYS A 76 13.22 5.95 5.25
CA CYS A 76 13.27 6.61 6.55
C CYS A 76 13.92 5.72 7.61
N GLY A 77 15.07 6.15 8.16
CA GLY A 77 15.77 5.42 9.21
C GLY A 77 14.92 5.13 10.46
N ALA A 78 13.95 5.99 10.76
CA ALA A 78 13.02 5.77 11.88
C ALA A 78 11.93 4.71 11.60
N GLN A 79 11.63 4.45 10.32
CA GLN A 79 10.64 3.45 9.91
C GLN A 79 11.30 2.12 9.50
N ARG A 80 12.62 2.11 9.30
CA ARG A 80 13.37 1.01 8.69
C ARG A 80 13.12 -0.34 9.34
N LYS A 81 13.15 -0.43 10.68
CA LYS A 81 12.95 -1.70 11.39
C LYS A 81 11.56 -2.29 11.12
N GLU A 82 10.52 -1.46 11.20
CA GLU A 82 9.14 -1.88 10.88
C GLU A 82 8.98 -2.20 9.39
N ALA A 83 9.59 -1.41 8.49
CA ALA A 83 9.56 -1.69 7.07
C ALA A 83 10.18 -3.06 6.74
N VAL A 84 11.34 -3.39 7.33
CA VAL A 84 12.00 -4.69 7.15
C VAL A 84 11.17 -5.83 7.74
N ARG A 85 10.57 -5.64 8.93
CA ARG A 85 9.66 -6.63 9.55
C ARG A 85 8.46 -6.93 8.65
N HIS A 86 7.79 -5.88 8.18
CA HIS A 86 6.63 -6.00 7.30
C HIS A 86 7.00 -6.70 5.99
N PHE A 87 8.07 -6.24 5.35
CA PHE A 87 8.58 -6.80 4.10
C PHE A 87 8.91 -8.29 4.21
N ALA A 88 9.57 -8.71 5.29
CA ALA A 88 9.95 -10.09 5.54
C ALA A 88 8.79 -11.00 6.00
N SER A 89 7.63 -10.42 6.35
CA SER A 89 6.51 -11.16 6.93
C SER A 89 5.95 -12.23 5.99
N ARG A 90 5.29 -13.24 6.57
CA ARG A 90 4.74 -14.41 5.84
C ARG A 90 3.82 -14.06 4.67
N ARG A 91 3.06 -12.96 4.80
CA ARG A 91 2.12 -12.51 3.77
C ARG A 91 2.75 -11.57 2.73
N ALA A 92 3.94 -11.07 3.01
CA ALA A 92 4.75 -10.21 2.15
C ALA A 92 5.79 -11.04 1.38
N MET A 93 7.08 -10.97 1.70
CA MET A 93 8.12 -11.74 1.00
C MET A 93 8.44 -13.09 1.64
N ASP A 94 7.87 -13.40 2.82
CA ASP A 94 8.02 -14.69 3.52
C ASP A 94 9.48 -15.15 3.71
N ILE A 95 10.28 -14.27 4.31
CA ILE A 95 11.69 -14.55 4.60
C ILE A 95 11.77 -15.28 5.96
N GLU A 96 11.60 -16.59 5.92
CA GLU A 96 11.71 -17.45 7.09
C GLU A 96 13.06 -17.30 7.80
N GLY A 97 13.05 -17.21 9.13
CA GLY A 97 14.26 -17.12 9.95
C GLY A 97 14.74 -15.69 10.21
N LEU A 98 14.20 -14.68 9.52
CA LEU A 98 14.49 -13.27 9.79
C LEU A 98 13.61 -12.74 10.94
N GLY A 99 13.96 -13.09 12.18
CA GLY A 99 13.23 -12.66 13.38
C GLY A 99 13.57 -11.23 13.84
N ASP A 100 12.73 -10.66 14.71
CA ASP A 100 12.84 -9.26 15.18
C ASP A 100 14.22 -8.89 15.71
N ARG A 101 14.85 -9.76 16.50
CA ARG A 101 16.18 -9.52 17.06
C ARG A 101 17.26 -9.40 15.99
N PHE A 102 17.17 -10.21 14.93
CA PHE A 102 18.11 -10.12 13.81
C PHE A 102 17.87 -8.85 13.02
N ILE A 103 16.62 -8.47 12.78
CA ILE A 103 16.29 -7.20 12.12
C ILE A 103 16.84 -6.01 12.90
N ASP A 104 16.59 -5.98 14.22
CA ASP A 104 17.13 -4.93 15.08
C ASP A 104 18.64 -4.84 14.96
N THR A 105 19.33 -5.97 15.10
CA THR A 105 20.80 -6.04 15.06
C THR A 105 21.36 -5.65 13.69
N LEU A 106 20.76 -6.13 12.60
CA LEU A 106 21.17 -5.80 11.22
C LEU A 106 21.03 -4.31 10.93
N VAL A 107 19.95 -3.69 11.42
CA VAL A 107 19.73 -2.25 11.25
C VAL A 107 20.65 -1.43 12.16
N ASP A 108 20.77 -1.80 13.43
CA ASP A 108 21.55 -1.05 14.43
C ASP A 108 23.06 -1.10 14.13
N LEU A 109 23.56 -2.23 13.59
CA LEU A 109 24.96 -2.37 13.17
C LEU A 109 25.23 -1.87 11.73
N GLY A 110 24.23 -1.36 11.03
CA GLY A 110 24.37 -0.75 9.70
C GLY A 110 24.55 -1.74 8.54
N TYR A 111 24.14 -3.00 8.69
CA TYR A 111 24.13 -3.95 7.56
C TYR A 111 22.95 -3.70 6.61
N VAL A 112 21.82 -3.22 7.14
CA VAL A 112 20.59 -2.99 6.40
C VAL A 112 20.15 -1.52 6.53
N HIS A 113 20.13 -0.80 5.41
CA HIS A 113 19.66 0.58 5.28
C HIS A 113 18.34 0.70 4.52
N SER A 114 18.04 -0.27 3.65
CA SER A 114 16.77 -0.43 2.95
C SER A 114 16.38 -1.91 2.91
N VAL A 115 15.12 -2.22 2.58
CA VAL A 115 14.68 -3.62 2.39
C VAL A 115 15.46 -4.32 1.27
N ALA A 116 15.97 -3.56 0.30
CA ALA A 116 16.75 -4.10 -0.80
C ALA A 116 18.13 -4.62 -0.37
N ASP A 117 18.68 -4.10 0.73
CA ASP A 117 19.95 -4.58 1.29
C ASP A 117 19.87 -6.03 1.80
N LEU A 118 18.67 -6.55 2.11
CA LEU A 118 18.51 -7.95 2.50
C LEU A 118 19.10 -8.89 1.43
N TYR A 119 18.91 -8.56 0.16
CA TYR A 119 19.32 -9.37 -0.98
C TYR A 119 20.82 -9.29 -1.33
N ARG A 120 21.59 -8.50 -0.58
CA ARG A 120 23.06 -8.43 -0.68
C ARG A 120 23.79 -9.12 0.49
N LEU A 121 23.05 -9.51 1.54
CA LEU A 121 23.63 -10.12 2.74
C LEU A 121 24.28 -11.45 2.39
N THR A 122 25.55 -11.58 2.76
CA THR A 122 26.30 -12.81 2.61
C THR A 122 26.31 -13.63 3.91
N LEU A 123 26.73 -14.89 3.82
CA LEU A 123 26.95 -15.73 4.99
C LEU A 123 27.94 -15.08 5.96
N ASP A 124 29.01 -14.48 5.44
CA ASP A 124 30.04 -13.82 6.25
C ASP A 124 29.48 -12.59 6.98
N ASP A 125 28.64 -11.79 6.32
CA ASP A 125 27.98 -10.65 6.96
C ASP A 125 27.14 -11.07 8.17
N LEU A 126 26.37 -12.16 8.04
CA LEU A 126 25.51 -12.66 9.12
C LEU A 126 26.32 -13.22 10.29
N LEU A 127 27.41 -13.93 10.00
CA LEU A 127 28.31 -14.46 11.03
C LEU A 127 29.03 -13.33 11.77
N GLU A 128 29.47 -12.31 11.04
CA GLU A 128 30.16 -11.15 11.62
C GLU A 128 29.22 -10.27 12.44
N MET A 129 28.02 -10.00 11.92
CA MET A 129 26.95 -9.33 12.66
C MET A 129 26.69 -10.00 14.01
N LYS A 130 26.62 -11.34 14.03
CA LYS A 130 26.42 -12.09 15.27
C LYS A 130 27.61 -11.99 16.23
N ARG A 131 28.86 -12.04 15.74
CA ARG A 131 30.05 -11.83 16.58
C ARG A 131 30.02 -10.46 17.26
N ARG A 132 29.74 -9.41 16.49
CA ARG A 132 29.67 -8.04 17.01
C ARG A 132 28.55 -7.88 18.05
N ALA A 133 27.40 -8.50 17.82
CA ALA A 133 26.29 -8.49 18.77
C ALA A 133 26.65 -9.23 20.09
N ASP A 134 27.28 -10.39 19.99
CA ASP A 134 27.72 -11.17 21.16
C ASP A 134 28.83 -10.43 21.94
N SER A 135 29.78 -9.79 21.26
CA SER A 135 30.83 -8.97 21.88
C SER A 135 30.25 -7.75 22.61
N ALA A 136 29.28 -7.06 22.00
CA ALA A 136 28.60 -5.92 22.62
C ALA A 136 27.85 -6.34 23.89
N LEU A 137 27.19 -7.50 23.89
CA LEU A 137 26.54 -8.07 25.07
C LEU A 137 27.54 -8.46 26.16
N ALA A 138 28.74 -8.88 25.79
CA ALA A 138 29.82 -9.24 26.70
C ALA A 138 30.59 -8.03 27.26
N GLY A 139 30.33 -6.81 26.76
CA GLY A 139 31.02 -5.59 27.19
C GLY A 139 32.51 -5.56 26.84
N LEU A 140 32.90 -6.22 25.74
CA LEU A 140 34.27 -6.26 25.24
C LEU A 140 34.46 -5.19 24.16
N ASP A 141 35.53 -4.39 24.25
CA ASP A 141 35.89 -3.41 23.21
C ASP A 141 36.37 -4.13 21.92
N ASP A 142 36.04 -3.54 20.76
CA ASP A 142 36.22 -4.10 19.40
C ASP A 142 37.66 -4.61 19.13
N ASP A 143 38.67 -3.93 19.68
CA ASP A 143 40.09 -4.29 19.55
C ASP A 143 40.51 -5.53 20.38
N SER A 144 39.75 -5.91 21.39
CA SER A 144 40.05 -7.06 22.27
C SER A 144 39.40 -8.38 21.83
N ALA A 145 38.49 -8.32 20.85
CA ALA A 145 37.77 -9.48 20.34
C ALA A 145 38.61 -10.35 19.38
N LEU A 146 39.68 -9.78 18.79
CA LEU A 146 40.57 -10.49 17.87
C LEU A 146 41.44 -11.57 18.56
N ASP A 147 41.67 -11.46 19.88
CA ASP A 147 42.61 -12.32 20.63
C ASP A 147 41.98 -13.12 21.78
N SER A 148 40.64 -13.16 21.89
CA SER A 148 39.98 -13.90 22.97
C SER A 148 39.71 -15.37 22.59
N PRO A 149 40.28 -16.38 23.30
CA PRO A 149 40.19 -17.80 22.94
C PRO A 149 38.83 -18.45 23.23
N ARG A 150 37.75 -17.66 23.39
CA ARG A 150 36.36 -18.12 23.62
C ARG A 150 35.45 -18.03 22.40
N THR A 151 35.96 -17.80 21.19
CA THR A 151 35.18 -17.93 19.96
C THR A 151 35.06 -19.40 19.57
N GLY A 152 34.20 -20.13 20.30
CA GLY A 152 33.69 -21.41 19.83
C GLY A 152 33.09 -21.25 18.42
N ARG A 153 33.27 -22.27 17.56
CA ARG A 153 32.69 -22.30 16.19
C ARG A 153 31.23 -21.84 16.24
N ILE A 154 30.95 -20.67 15.68
CA ILE A 154 29.57 -20.20 15.49
C ILE A 154 28.89 -21.21 14.58
N ALA A 155 27.78 -21.79 15.02
CA ALA A 155 26.97 -22.64 14.17
C ALA A 155 26.53 -21.82 12.95
N THR A 156 26.89 -22.25 11.74
CA THR A 156 26.62 -21.53 10.48
C THR A 156 25.24 -21.80 9.91
N ARG A 157 24.65 -22.95 10.27
CA ARG A 157 23.40 -23.46 9.68
C ARG A 157 22.23 -22.47 9.70
N TRP A 158 22.08 -21.67 10.77
CA TRP A 158 20.99 -20.68 10.83
C TRP A 158 21.20 -19.55 9.81
N ALA A 159 22.45 -19.14 9.58
CA ALA A 159 22.79 -18.07 8.64
C ALA A 159 22.68 -18.59 7.19
N GLU A 160 23.14 -19.82 6.93
CA GLU A 160 22.91 -20.51 5.65
C GLU A 160 21.41 -20.63 5.33
N ASN A 161 20.60 -21.05 6.32
CA ASN A 161 19.15 -21.13 6.15
C ASN A 161 18.52 -19.76 5.85
N LEU A 162 18.99 -18.70 6.50
CA LEU A 162 18.50 -17.34 6.28
C LEU A 162 18.87 -16.82 4.88
N VAL A 163 20.11 -17.03 4.43
CA VAL A 163 20.53 -16.69 3.05
C VAL A 163 19.65 -17.44 2.04
N ASN A 164 19.45 -18.75 2.24
CA ASN A 164 18.57 -19.54 1.38
C ASN A 164 17.11 -19.05 1.42
N ALA A 165 16.60 -18.58 2.56
CA ALA A 165 15.27 -18.01 2.66
C ALA A 165 15.15 -16.68 1.90
N ILE A 166 16.15 -15.81 2.01
CA ILE A 166 16.25 -14.56 1.23
C ILE A 166 16.28 -14.88 -0.26
N ASP A 167 17.12 -15.83 -0.69
CA ASP A 167 17.23 -16.20 -2.11
C ASP A 167 15.93 -16.81 -2.66
N ARG A 168 15.24 -17.66 -1.87
CA ARG A 168 13.92 -18.19 -2.25
C ARG A 168 12.88 -17.08 -2.41
N SER A 169 12.95 -16.04 -1.58
CA SER A 169 12.00 -14.91 -1.63
C SER A 169 12.16 -14.02 -2.87
N ARG A 170 13.24 -14.18 -3.65
CA ARG A 170 13.46 -13.41 -4.88
C ARG A 170 12.33 -13.61 -5.88
N ASP A 171 11.81 -14.82 -6.01
CA ASP A 171 10.66 -15.10 -6.86
C ASP A 171 9.36 -14.86 -6.06
N THR A 172 8.60 -13.85 -6.45
CA THR A 172 7.36 -13.45 -5.76
C THR A 172 6.23 -13.17 -6.75
N THR A 173 5.07 -12.76 -6.22
CA THR A 173 3.91 -12.27 -6.99
C THR A 173 3.77 -10.76 -6.83
N LEU A 174 3.12 -10.09 -7.78
CA LEU A 174 2.91 -8.64 -7.75
C LEU A 174 2.05 -8.22 -6.54
N GLU A 175 1.02 -9.00 -6.19
CA GLU A 175 0.22 -8.82 -4.97
C GLU A 175 1.11 -8.76 -3.72
N ARG A 176 1.98 -9.76 -3.56
CA ARG A 176 2.85 -9.88 -2.38
C ARG A 176 3.90 -8.78 -2.36
N PHE A 177 4.46 -8.45 -3.51
CA PHE A 177 5.42 -7.37 -3.67
C PHE A 177 4.81 -6.03 -3.28
N LEU A 178 3.65 -5.66 -3.84
CA LEU A 178 2.94 -4.42 -3.50
C LEU A 178 2.57 -4.35 -2.02
N PHE A 179 2.11 -5.46 -1.44
CA PHE A 179 1.84 -5.53 -0.01
C PHE A 179 3.13 -5.34 0.81
N ALA A 180 4.25 -5.95 0.40
CA ALA A 180 5.54 -5.87 1.08
C ALA A 180 6.13 -4.44 1.13
N LEU A 181 5.79 -3.58 0.15
CA LEU A 181 6.23 -2.18 0.13
C LEU A 181 5.67 -1.35 1.30
N GLY A 182 4.61 -1.83 1.97
CA GLY A 182 4.07 -1.17 3.17
C GLY A 182 3.44 0.19 2.88
N ILE A 183 2.75 0.32 1.74
CA ILE A 183 2.07 1.56 1.34
C ILE A 183 0.87 1.79 2.28
N GLU A 184 0.72 3.01 2.80
CA GLU A 184 -0.39 3.37 3.69
C GLU A 184 -1.74 3.05 3.02
N HIS A 185 -2.68 2.50 3.80
CA HIS A 185 -4.00 2.00 3.37
C HIS A 185 -4.00 0.79 2.41
N VAL A 186 -2.84 0.32 1.94
CA VAL A 186 -2.75 -0.84 1.05
C VAL A 186 -2.55 -2.12 1.86
N GLY A 187 -3.66 -2.75 2.23
CA GLY A 187 -3.67 -4.12 2.75
C GLY A 187 -3.60 -5.18 1.63
N GLU A 188 -3.58 -6.45 2.01
CA GLU A 188 -3.52 -7.60 1.08
C GLU A 188 -4.61 -7.54 0.00
N SER A 189 -5.86 -7.26 0.38
CA SER A 189 -6.98 -7.19 -0.58
C SER A 189 -6.79 -6.07 -1.61
N THR A 190 -6.26 -4.93 -1.18
CA THR A 190 -5.99 -3.79 -2.06
C THR A 190 -4.80 -4.10 -2.97
N ALA A 191 -3.72 -4.68 -2.44
CA ALA A 191 -2.57 -5.12 -3.22
C ALA A 191 -2.96 -6.15 -4.29
N LYS A 192 -3.81 -7.11 -3.93
CA LYS A 192 -4.39 -8.09 -4.86
C LYS A 192 -5.20 -7.43 -5.97
N ALA A 193 -6.06 -6.48 -5.61
CA ALA A 193 -6.86 -5.76 -6.58
C ALA A 193 -5.99 -4.93 -7.55
N LEU A 194 -4.99 -4.22 -7.03
CA LEU A 194 -4.01 -3.48 -7.85
C LEU A 194 -3.26 -4.42 -8.81
N SER A 195 -2.79 -5.55 -8.30
CA SER A 195 -2.13 -6.59 -9.09
C SER A 195 -3.02 -7.06 -10.24
N HIS A 196 -4.26 -7.44 -9.95
CA HIS A 196 -5.20 -7.93 -10.96
C HIS A 196 -5.56 -6.87 -12.03
N TRP A 197 -5.63 -5.60 -11.65
CA TRP A 197 -6.05 -4.53 -12.57
C TRP A 197 -4.90 -4.02 -13.45
N PHE A 198 -3.69 -3.90 -12.91
CA PHE A 198 -2.57 -3.29 -13.63
C PHE A 198 -1.50 -4.29 -14.08
N GLY A 199 -1.36 -5.43 -13.41
CA GLY A 199 -0.58 -6.58 -13.85
C GLY A 199 0.95 -6.43 -13.86
N ASP A 200 1.49 -5.22 -13.76
CA ASP A 200 2.94 -4.98 -13.79
C ASP A 200 3.34 -3.86 -12.81
N ILE A 201 4.43 -4.07 -12.07
CA ILE A 201 4.98 -3.06 -11.16
C ILE A 201 5.42 -1.79 -11.90
N GLU A 202 5.93 -1.90 -13.12
CA GLU A 202 6.35 -0.74 -13.93
C GLU A 202 5.16 0.10 -14.38
N VAL A 203 3.98 -0.52 -14.52
CA VAL A 203 2.73 0.22 -14.74
C VAL A 203 2.31 0.91 -13.45
N VAL A 204 2.21 0.14 -12.36
CA VAL A 204 1.71 0.63 -11.07
C VAL A 204 2.54 1.79 -10.55
N ARG A 205 3.87 1.67 -10.52
CA ARG A 205 4.78 2.68 -9.93
C ARG A 205 4.90 3.98 -10.72
N ARG A 206 4.36 4.05 -11.95
CA ARG A 206 4.39 5.22 -12.84
C ARG A 206 3.00 5.78 -13.13
N LEU A 207 1.98 5.25 -12.45
CA LEU A 207 0.59 5.63 -12.67
C LEU A 207 0.23 6.83 -11.79
N PRO A 208 -0.31 7.92 -12.36
CA PRO A 208 -0.82 9.03 -11.58
C PRO A 208 -1.96 8.59 -10.66
N TRP A 209 -1.98 9.14 -9.44
CA TRP A 209 -2.90 8.72 -8.38
C TRP A 209 -4.38 8.60 -8.78
N PRO A 210 -4.98 9.49 -9.60
CA PRO A 210 -6.41 9.44 -9.91
C PRO A 210 -6.81 8.13 -10.60
N LEU A 211 -5.89 7.52 -11.35
CA LEU A 211 -6.17 6.31 -12.10
C LEU A 211 -6.28 5.06 -11.21
N PHE A 212 -5.73 5.07 -9.99
CA PHE A 212 -5.94 3.97 -9.03
C PHE A 212 -7.41 3.83 -8.61
N LYS A 213 -8.21 4.91 -8.67
CA LYS A 213 -9.67 4.88 -8.41
C LYS A 213 -10.46 4.08 -9.45
N ARG A 214 -9.82 3.59 -10.52
CA ARG A 214 -10.43 2.61 -11.43
C ARG A 214 -10.55 1.22 -10.80
N VAL A 215 -9.72 0.93 -9.81
CA VAL A 215 -9.79 -0.32 -9.06
C VAL A 215 -11.00 -0.27 -8.11
N PRO A 216 -11.86 -1.30 -8.09
CA PRO A 216 -12.97 -1.39 -7.16
C PRO A 216 -12.50 -1.24 -5.72
N ASP A 217 -13.32 -0.55 -4.92
CA ASP A 217 -13.08 -0.31 -3.49
C ASP A 217 -11.84 0.57 -3.18
N VAL A 218 -11.17 1.14 -4.20
CA VAL A 218 -10.12 2.17 -4.03
C VAL A 218 -10.71 3.57 -4.14
N GLY A 219 -10.80 4.26 -2.99
CA GLY A 219 -11.24 5.65 -2.90
C GLY A 219 -10.11 6.66 -3.11
N GLY A 220 -10.45 7.96 -3.06
CA GLY A 220 -9.48 9.06 -3.25
C GLY A 220 -8.36 9.10 -2.22
N GLU A 221 -8.64 8.75 -0.96
CA GLU A 221 -7.63 8.67 0.11
C GLU A 221 -6.58 7.61 -0.20
N VAL A 222 -7.00 6.36 -0.40
CA VAL A 222 -6.11 5.24 -0.76
C VAL A 222 -5.33 5.54 -2.04
N ALA A 223 -6.00 6.06 -3.07
CA ALA A 223 -5.37 6.40 -4.34
C ALA A 223 -4.27 7.44 -4.19
N ARG A 224 -4.52 8.52 -3.43
CA ARG A 224 -3.52 9.54 -3.12
C ARG A 224 -2.35 8.98 -2.32
N SER A 225 -2.58 8.12 -1.34
CA SER A 225 -1.50 7.50 -0.57
C SER A 225 -0.61 6.59 -1.42
N ILE A 226 -1.18 5.86 -2.39
CA ILE A 226 -0.42 5.09 -3.38
C ILE A 226 0.41 6.00 -4.28
N GLY A 227 -0.20 7.04 -4.87
CA GLY A 227 0.51 7.98 -5.73
C GLY A 227 1.64 8.69 -4.99
N HIS A 228 1.34 9.21 -3.79
CA HIS A 228 2.32 9.89 -2.95
C HIS A 228 3.53 9.02 -2.62
N PHE A 229 3.31 7.72 -2.34
CA PHE A 229 4.38 6.76 -2.10
C PHE A 229 5.30 6.64 -3.33
N PHE A 230 4.73 6.50 -4.53
CA PHE A 230 5.52 6.37 -5.77
C PHE A 230 6.12 7.70 -6.24
N ASP A 231 5.56 8.85 -5.88
CA ASP A 231 6.15 10.15 -6.20
C ASP A 231 7.43 10.42 -5.40
N GLN A 232 7.68 9.68 -4.30
CA GLN A 232 8.93 9.81 -3.54
C GLN A 232 10.12 9.17 -4.29
N PRO A 233 11.18 9.94 -4.62
CA PRO A 233 12.36 9.40 -5.31
C PRO A 233 13.04 8.27 -4.55
N GLY A 234 13.04 8.33 -3.22
CA GLY A 234 13.61 7.29 -2.37
C GLY A 234 12.90 5.94 -2.48
N ASN A 235 11.56 5.94 -2.56
CA ASN A 235 10.80 4.70 -2.72
C ASN A 235 11.02 4.10 -4.12
N GLN A 236 11.09 4.95 -5.15
CA GLN A 236 11.45 4.53 -6.52
C GLN A 236 12.82 3.85 -6.55
N GLN A 237 13.83 4.47 -5.92
CA GLN A 237 15.18 3.91 -5.84
C GLN A 237 15.20 2.54 -5.17
N VAL A 238 14.47 2.36 -4.06
CA VAL A 238 14.42 1.05 -3.36
C VAL A 238 13.80 -0.03 -4.25
N ILE A 239 12.77 0.30 -5.04
CA ILE A 239 12.18 -0.65 -6.00
C ILE A 239 13.20 -1.00 -7.10
N ASP A 240 13.90 -0.01 -7.66
CA ASP A 240 14.95 -0.26 -8.67
C ASP A 240 16.05 -1.17 -8.11
N GLU A 241 16.45 -0.93 -6.87
CA GLU A 241 17.44 -1.74 -6.16
C GLU A 241 16.98 -3.17 -5.89
N LEU A 242 15.68 -3.39 -5.59
CA LEU A 242 15.12 -4.73 -5.44
C LEU A 242 15.18 -5.49 -6.77
N LEU A 243 14.74 -4.85 -7.86
CA LEU A 243 14.74 -5.43 -9.20
C LEU A 243 16.17 -5.71 -9.70
N ALA A 244 17.11 -4.78 -9.45
CA ALA A 244 18.52 -4.95 -9.79
C ALA A 244 19.21 -6.05 -8.97
N ARG A 245 18.63 -6.43 -7.82
CA ARG A 245 19.06 -7.55 -6.98
C ARG A 245 18.19 -8.78 -7.23
N ASP A 246 17.78 -9.01 -8.48
CA ASP A 246 17.11 -10.23 -8.92
C ASP A 246 15.80 -10.58 -8.20
N VAL A 247 15.13 -9.61 -7.55
CA VAL A 247 13.74 -9.81 -7.10
C VAL A 247 12.84 -9.79 -8.35
N ARG A 248 12.18 -10.90 -8.62
CA ARG A 248 11.39 -11.16 -9.82
C ARG A 248 9.92 -11.34 -9.47
N ILE A 249 9.09 -10.58 -10.17
CA ILE A 249 7.64 -10.70 -10.12
C ILE A 249 7.23 -11.66 -11.24
N THR A 250 6.81 -12.86 -10.85
CA THR A 250 6.66 -14.01 -11.76
C THR A 250 5.27 -14.10 -12.42
N ASP A 251 4.30 -13.35 -11.93
CA ASP A 251 2.90 -13.33 -12.37
C ASP A 251 2.53 -12.07 -13.16
N ALA A 252 3.51 -11.36 -13.71
CA ALA A 252 3.27 -10.14 -14.48
C ALA A 252 2.37 -10.43 -15.70
N HIS A 253 1.38 -9.57 -15.92
CA HIS A 253 0.42 -9.71 -17.01
C HIS A 253 -0.03 -8.34 -17.55
N ALA A 254 -0.67 -8.32 -18.72
CA ALA A 254 -1.22 -7.08 -19.28
C ALA A 254 -2.34 -6.50 -18.38
N PRO A 255 -2.56 -5.18 -18.36
CA PRO A 255 -3.64 -4.57 -17.59
C PRO A 255 -5.02 -5.14 -17.97
N SER A 256 -5.94 -5.12 -17.01
CA SER A 256 -7.27 -5.70 -17.18
C SER A 256 -8.03 -5.05 -18.34
N PRO A 257 -8.64 -5.82 -19.27
CA PRO A 257 -9.46 -5.28 -20.35
C PRO A 257 -10.59 -4.36 -19.85
N LYS A 258 -11.07 -4.58 -18.62
CA LYS A 258 -12.12 -3.78 -17.96
C LYS A 258 -11.73 -2.31 -17.80
N LEU A 259 -10.43 -1.98 -17.80
CA LEU A 259 -9.96 -0.59 -17.79
C LEU A 259 -10.38 0.17 -19.05
N ARG A 260 -10.62 -0.51 -20.19
CA ARG A 260 -11.07 0.15 -21.42
C ARG A 260 -12.33 0.98 -21.18
N GLU A 261 -13.23 0.46 -20.34
CA GLU A 261 -14.37 1.21 -19.82
C GLU A 261 -13.89 2.12 -18.68
N GLY A 262 -13.82 3.42 -18.95
CA GLY A 262 -13.48 4.41 -17.93
C GLY A 262 -12.08 5.04 -18.04
N LEU A 263 -11.46 4.97 -19.22
CA LEU A 263 -10.20 5.67 -19.53
C LEU A 263 -10.40 6.86 -20.49
N GLY A 264 -11.64 7.26 -20.78
CA GLY A 264 -11.89 8.45 -21.60
C GLY A 264 -11.52 9.75 -20.87
N LEU A 265 -11.38 10.84 -21.62
CA LEU A 265 -11.05 12.16 -21.05
C LEU A 265 -12.06 12.61 -19.97
N ALA A 266 -13.35 12.31 -20.15
CA ALA A 266 -14.37 12.57 -19.15
C ALA A 266 -14.20 11.74 -17.86
N ASP A 267 -13.67 10.52 -17.99
CA ASP A 267 -13.37 9.67 -16.84
C ASP A 267 -12.20 10.26 -16.06
N VAL A 268 -11.10 10.61 -16.73
CA VAL A 268 -9.94 11.27 -16.11
C VAL A 268 -10.36 12.51 -15.32
N LEU A 269 -11.15 13.40 -15.94
CA LEU A 269 -11.67 14.61 -15.29
C LEU A 269 -12.52 14.31 -14.04
N THR A 270 -13.28 13.22 -14.07
CA THR A 270 -14.09 12.79 -12.91
C THR A 270 -13.19 12.25 -11.79
N LEU A 271 -12.12 11.52 -12.14
CA LEU A 271 -11.21 10.91 -11.17
C LEU A 271 -10.35 11.95 -10.44
N LEU A 272 -10.03 13.07 -11.11
CA LEU A 272 -9.21 14.17 -10.60
C LEU A 272 -9.82 14.97 -9.43
N GLU A 273 -11.10 14.76 -9.11
CA GLU A 273 -11.79 15.46 -8.00
C GLU A 273 -11.78 16.99 -8.14
N ILE A 274 -11.80 17.49 -9.38
CA ILE A 274 -11.83 18.94 -9.66
C ILE A 274 -13.09 19.55 -9.02
N PRO A 275 -12.96 20.61 -8.20
CA PRO A 275 -14.10 21.22 -7.52
C PRO A 275 -15.22 21.56 -8.49
N LYS A 276 -16.45 21.14 -8.15
CA LYS A 276 -17.66 21.34 -8.96
C LYS A 276 -17.67 20.63 -10.32
N VAL A 277 -16.69 19.80 -10.69
CA VAL A 277 -16.77 19.02 -11.93
C VAL A 277 -17.40 17.66 -11.63
N THR A 278 -18.70 17.54 -11.92
CA THR A 278 -19.42 16.26 -11.85
C THR A 278 -19.21 15.45 -13.13
N ARG A 279 -19.63 14.18 -13.16
CA ARG A 279 -19.57 13.34 -14.36
C ARG A 279 -20.17 14.02 -15.60
N LEU A 280 -21.37 14.58 -15.50
CA LEU A 280 -22.03 15.26 -16.61
C LEU A 280 -21.24 16.49 -17.09
N ARG A 281 -20.58 17.21 -16.17
CA ARG A 281 -19.74 18.37 -16.50
C ARG A 281 -18.44 17.92 -17.16
N ALA A 282 -17.84 16.84 -16.70
CA ALA A 282 -16.67 16.21 -17.31
C ALA A 282 -16.96 15.73 -18.74
N GLU A 283 -18.12 15.10 -18.98
CA GLU A 283 -18.57 14.72 -20.32
C GLU A 283 -18.73 15.94 -21.23
N ARG A 284 -19.29 17.03 -20.70
CA ARG A 284 -19.40 18.27 -21.46
C ARG A 284 -18.04 18.87 -21.81
N ILE A 285 -17.10 18.91 -20.86
CA ILE A 285 -15.71 19.36 -21.10
C ILE A 285 -15.07 18.51 -22.20
N ALA A 286 -15.14 17.19 -22.08
CA ALA A 286 -14.55 16.25 -23.03
C ALA A 286 -15.21 16.28 -24.42
N SER A 287 -16.47 16.72 -24.52
CA SER A 287 -17.14 16.90 -25.82
C SER A 287 -16.68 18.15 -26.57
N VAL A 288 -16.02 19.10 -25.88
CA VAL A 288 -15.62 20.40 -26.40
C VAL A 288 -14.12 20.46 -26.62
N ALA A 289 -13.33 19.95 -25.68
CA ALA A 289 -11.88 19.89 -25.80
C ALA A 289 -11.43 18.55 -26.40
N ALA A 290 -10.50 18.63 -27.36
CA ALA A 290 -9.95 17.44 -28.02
C ALA A 290 -9.08 16.58 -27.10
N ASP A 291 -8.35 17.22 -26.18
CA ASP A 291 -7.37 16.60 -25.31
C ASP A 291 -7.17 17.42 -24.02
N ALA A 292 -6.25 16.96 -23.15
CA ALA A 292 -5.91 17.62 -21.90
C ALA A 292 -5.27 19.02 -22.11
N ASP A 293 -4.49 19.20 -23.18
CA ASP A 293 -3.80 20.46 -23.47
C ASP A 293 -4.81 21.55 -23.89
N ALA A 294 -5.80 21.18 -24.71
CA ALA A 294 -6.91 22.04 -25.06
C ALA A 294 -7.70 22.48 -23.81
N ILE A 295 -7.87 21.59 -22.81
CA ILE A 295 -8.54 21.96 -21.55
C ILE A 295 -7.74 23.03 -20.80
N GLY A 296 -6.42 22.87 -20.71
CA GLY A 296 -5.52 23.77 -19.98
C GLY A 296 -5.42 25.20 -20.55
N THR A 297 -5.73 25.39 -21.84
CA THR A 297 -5.59 26.69 -22.51
C THR A 297 -6.87 27.53 -22.54
N MET A 298 -8.03 26.90 -22.38
CA MET A 298 -9.33 27.56 -22.46
C MET A 298 -9.63 28.43 -21.23
N GLN A 299 -10.12 29.64 -21.49
CA GLN A 299 -10.53 30.62 -20.49
C GLN A 299 -11.99 30.43 -20.05
N THR A 300 -12.36 30.95 -18.88
CA THR A 300 -13.73 30.81 -18.30
C THR A 300 -14.82 31.12 -19.33
N HIS A 301 -14.73 32.24 -20.03
CA HIS A 301 -15.78 32.66 -20.96
C HIS A 301 -15.99 31.67 -22.11
N GLN A 302 -14.93 30.99 -22.56
CA GLN A 302 -15.01 29.98 -23.62
C GLN A 302 -15.76 28.74 -23.13
N TRP A 303 -15.52 28.33 -21.89
CA TRP A 303 -16.24 27.24 -21.22
C TRP A 303 -17.72 27.54 -21.01
N VAL A 304 -18.05 28.78 -20.64
CA VAL A 304 -19.44 29.23 -20.47
C VAL A 304 -20.18 29.22 -21.80
N VAL A 305 -19.57 29.75 -22.86
CA VAL A 305 -20.13 29.69 -24.22
C VAL A 305 -20.29 28.23 -24.67
N ALA A 306 -19.37 27.35 -24.27
CA ALA A 306 -19.45 25.92 -24.51
C ALA A 306 -20.50 25.21 -23.63
N GLY A 307 -21.27 25.90 -22.79
CA GLY A 307 -22.41 25.34 -22.06
C GLY A 307 -22.10 24.83 -20.65
N LEU A 308 -20.94 25.16 -20.08
CA LEU A 308 -20.69 24.94 -18.65
C LEU A 308 -21.29 26.09 -17.82
N PRO A 309 -21.84 25.81 -16.63
CA PRO A 309 -22.19 26.86 -15.67
C PRO A 309 -20.98 27.73 -15.33
N ALA A 310 -21.16 29.04 -15.23
CA ALA A 310 -20.06 29.99 -14.95
C ALA A 310 -19.26 29.62 -13.70
N ASP A 311 -19.94 29.21 -12.64
CA ASP A 311 -19.30 28.83 -11.38
C ASP A 311 -18.45 27.55 -11.47
N THR A 312 -18.74 26.68 -12.45
CA THR A 312 -18.00 25.46 -12.76
C THR A 312 -16.81 25.78 -13.66
N ALA A 313 -17.02 26.61 -14.68
CA ALA A 313 -15.96 27.09 -15.55
C ALA A 313 -14.87 27.82 -14.75
N ASP A 314 -15.27 28.71 -13.83
CA ASP A 314 -14.33 29.39 -12.93
C ASP A 314 -13.61 28.43 -11.99
N ALA A 315 -14.28 27.39 -11.50
CA ALA A 315 -13.65 26.39 -10.65
C ALA A 315 -12.61 25.56 -11.41
N LEU A 316 -12.92 25.14 -12.64
CA LEU A 316 -11.99 24.42 -13.51
C LEU A 316 -10.75 25.25 -13.84
N VAL A 317 -10.93 26.48 -14.33
CA VAL A 317 -9.80 27.36 -14.69
C VAL A 317 -8.96 27.69 -13.45
N ARG A 318 -9.59 27.96 -12.30
CA ARG A 318 -8.85 28.20 -11.05
C ARG A 318 -8.07 26.97 -10.58
N TRP A 319 -8.65 25.78 -10.73
CA TRP A 319 -7.96 24.53 -10.37
C TRP A 319 -6.74 24.28 -11.28
N LEU A 320 -6.88 24.55 -12.58
CA LEU A 320 -5.80 24.44 -13.58
C LEU A 320 -4.74 25.55 -13.48
N ALA A 321 -5.03 26.65 -12.79
CA ALA A 321 -4.05 27.71 -12.56
C ALA A 321 -2.93 27.27 -11.59
N ASP A 322 -3.15 26.19 -10.83
CA ASP A 322 -2.11 25.51 -10.06
C ASP A 322 -1.31 24.58 -10.98
N GLU A 323 0.01 24.80 -11.04
CA GLU A 323 0.92 24.05 -11.90
C GLU A 323 0.91 22.54 -11.60
N ALA A 324 0.77 22.14 -10.33
CA ALA A 324 0.72 20.74 -9.94
C ALA A 324 -0.56 20.05 -10.45
N ASN A 325 -1.69 20.76 -10.43
CA ASN A 325 -2.96 20.25 -10.95
C ASN A 325 -2.96 20.16 -12.48
N ALA A 326 -2.44 21.18 -13.16
CA ALA A 326 -2.28 21.16 -14.61
C ALA A 326 -1.37 19.99 -15.04
N ARG A 327 -0.26 19.79 -14.31
CA ARG A 327 0.65 18.67 -14.55
C ARG A 327 -0.03 17.33 -14.31
N LEU A 328 -0.80 17.19 -13.23
CA LEU A 328 -1.54 15.97 -12.90
C LEU A 328 -2.53 15.58 -13.99
N LEU A 329 -3.26 16.54 -14.57
CA LEU A 329 -4.17 16.29 -15.69
C LEU A 329 -3.39 15.78 -16.92
N ALA A 330 -2.27 16.44 -17.27
CA ALA A 330 -1.43 16.04 -18.40
C ALA A 330 -0.83 14.64 -18.21
N ASP A 331 -0.28 14.35 -17.03
CA ASP A 331 0.31 13.05 -16.70
C ASP A 331 -0.75 11.94 -16.69
N ALA A 332 -1.95 12.21 -16.16
CA ALA A 332 -3.06 11.26 -16.17
C ALA A 332 -3.52 10.95 -17.60
N ALA A 333 -3.67 11.96 -18.46
CA ALA A 333 -4.02 11.78 -19.86
C ALA A 333 -2.93 11.00 -20.64
N ALA A 334 -1.66 11.29 -20.40
CA ALA A 334 -0.55 10.54 -20.99
C ALA A 334 -0.51 9.08 -20.50
N ALA A 335 -0.78 8.84 -19.22
CA ALA A 335 -0.85 7.51 -18.64
C ALA A 335 -2.02 6.69 -19.21
N VAL A 336 -3.18 7.32 -19.44
CA VAL A 336 -4.30 6.72 -20.17
C VAL A 336 -3.88 6.26 -21.57
N GLY A 337 -3.16 7.08 -22.32
CA GLY A 337 -2.64 6.71 -23.64
C GLY A 337 -1.72 5.48 -23.58
N ARG A 338 -0.83 5.42 -22.59
CA ARG A 338 0.02 4.24 -22.35
C ARG A 338 -0.81 3.00 -22.00
N LEU A 339 -1.76 3.11 -21.07
CA LEU A 339 -2.64 2.00 -20.71
C LEU A 339 -3.40 1.47 -21.92
N HIS A 340 -3.99 2.34 -22.75
CA HIS A 340 -4.69 1.92 -23.96
C HIS A 340 -3.81 1.08 -24.91
N SER A 341 -2.53 1.42 -25.04
CA SER A 341 -1.59 0.64 -25.88
C SER A 341 -1.22 -0.73 -25.30
N MET A 342 -1.41 -0.93 -23.99
CA MET A 342 -1.10 -2.18 -23.29
C MET A 342 -2.32 -3.08 -23.11
N LEU A 343 -3.54 -2.53 -23.25
CA LEU A 343 -4.77 -3.31 -23.10
C LEU A 343 -4.85 -4.34 -24.22
N PRO A 344 -5.06 -5.63 -23.89
CA PRO A 344 -5.21 -6.66 -24.91
C PRO A 344 -6.41 -6.32 -25.79
N GLU A 345 -6.30 -6.50 -27.11
CA GLU A 345 -7.46 -6.51 -28.01
C GLU A 345 -8.50 -7.46 -27.43
N THR A 346 -9.79 -7.12 -27.59
CA THR A 346 -10.91 -7.85 -26.99
C THR A 346 -10.88 -9.32 -27.40
N VAL A 347 -10.07 -10.13 -26.72
CA VAL A 347 -10.35 -11.54 -26.52
C VAL A 347 -11.66 -11.50 -25.76
N GLU A 348 -12.65 -12.23 -26.24
CA GLU A 348 -13.82 -12.57 -25.44
C GLU A 348 -13.27 -12.96 -24.07
N THR A 349 -13.33 -12.04 -23.11
CA THR A 349 -13.29 -12.39 -21.72
C THR A 349 -14.51 -13.27 -21.61
N THR A 350 -14.32 -14.58 -21.71
CA THR A 350 -15.20 -15.51 -21.04
C THR A 350 -15.29 -14.94 -19.64
N GLU A 351 -16.37 -14.20 -19.37
CA GLU A 351 -16.67 -13.70 -18.04
C GLU A 351 -16.40 -14.89 -17.13
N GLY A 352 -15.45 -14.73 -16.21
CA GLY A 352 -15.18 -15.80 -15.26
C GLY A 352 -16.54 -16.24 -14.71
N PRO A 353 -16.84 -17.54 -14.65
CA PRO A 353 -18.21 -18.02 -14.41
C PRO A 353 -18.80 -17.54 -13.07
N LEU A 354 -17.95 -16.94 -12.22
CA LEU A 354 -18.26 -16.38 -10.91
C LEU A 354 -18.05 -14.87 -10.82
N GLU A 355 -17.80 -14.16 -11.93
CA GLU A 355 -17.61 -12.70 -11.94
C GLU A 355 -18.78 -11.98 -11.26
N GLY A 356 -18.46 -11.12 -10.29
CA GLY A 356 -19.46 -10.35 -9.53
C GLY A 356 -20.28 -11.18 -8.52
N LYS A 357 -20.13 -12.51 -8.49
CA LYS A 357 -20.82 -13.37 -7.52
C LYS A 357 -20.11 -13.31 -6.17
N THR A 358 -20.89 -13.17 -5.09
CA THR A 358 -20.35 -13.22 -3.72
C THR A 358 -20.44 -14.64 -3.19
N ILE A 359 -19.33 -15.21 -2.75
CA ILE A 359 -19.26 -16.59 -2.25
C ILE A 359 -18.84 -16.63 -0.79
N VAL A 360 -19.49 -17.44 0.02
CA VAL A 360 -19.13 -17.67 1.43
C VAL A 360 -18.67 -19.12 1.60
N LEU A 361 -17.46 -19.32 2.12
CA LEU A 361 -16.96 -20.64 2.49
C LEU A 361 -17.28 -20.90 3.97
N THR A 362 -17.88 -22.04 4.28
CA THR A 362 -18.17 -22.49 5.64
C THR A 362 -17.88 -23.98 5.83
N GLY A 363 -17.52 -24.38 7.05
CA GLY A 363 -17.05 -25.73 7.35
C GLY A 363 -15.59 -25.98 6.96
N THR A 364 -15.12 -27.20 7.23
CA THR A 364 -13.81 -27.72 6.81
C THR A 364 -13.94 -28.48 5.49
N LEU A 365 -13.03 -28.22 4.56
CA LEU A 365 -12.92 -28.92 3.29
C LEU A 365 -11.83 -29.99 3.40
N SER A 366 -12.08 -31.17 2.87
CA SER A 366 -11.25 -32.37 3.04
C SER A 366 -10.14 -32.48 1.99
N SER A 367 -10.37 -31.91 0.80
CA SER A 367 -9.50 -32.02 -0.39
C SER A 367 -8.70 -30.74 -0.66
N LEU A 368 -9.14 -29.59 -0.13
CA LEU A 368 -8.52 -28.29 -0.30
C LEU A 368 -8.53 -27.54 1.03
N THR A 369 -7.54 -26.68 1.27
CA THR A 369 -7.65 -25.71 2.35
C THR A 369 -8.66 -24.62 1.98
N ARG A 370 -9.27 -23.98 2.98
CA ARG A 370 -10.21 -22.87 2.75
C ARG A 370 -9.57 -21.73 1.97
N ASP A 371 -8.29 -21.46 2.22
CA ASP A 371 -7.55 -20.39 1.56
C ASP A 371 -7.22 -20.73 0.09
N GLU A 372 -6.95 -22.01 -0.22
CA GLU A 372 -6.81 -22.48 -1.61
C GLU A 372 -8.14 -22.41 -2.35
N ALA A 373 -9.24 -22.88 -1.75
CA ALA A 373 -10.57 -22.79 -2.34
C ALA A 373 -10.98 -21.33 -2.60
N LYS A 374 -10.71 -20.45 -1.64
CA LYS A 374 -10.92 -18.99 -1.79
C LYS A 374 -10.12 -18.45 -2.97
N SER A 375 -8.82 -18.71 -3.03
CA SER A 375 -7.95 -18.20 -4.09
C SER A 375 -8.39 -18.68 -5.48
N ARG A 376 -8.79 -19.95 -5.62
CA ARG A 376 -9.27 -20.52 -6.88
C ARG A 376 -10.61 -19.93 -7.33
N LEU A 377 -11.55 -19.75 -6.40
CA LEU A 377 -12.84 -19.11 -6.70
C LEU A 377 -12.67 -17.63 -7.06
N GLU A 378 -11.78 -16.92 -6.36
CA GLU A 378 -11.44 -15.53 -6.68
C GLU A 378 -10.74 -15.40 -8.04
N ALA A 379 -9.92 -16.38 -8.44
CA ALA A 379 -9.34 -16.44 -9.78
C ALA A 379 -10.40 -16.57 -10.90
N LEU A 380 -11.57 -17.16 -10.58
CA LEU A 380 -12.72 -17.24 -11.48
C LEU A 380 -13.68 -16.02 -11.38
N GLY A 381 -13.27 -14.96 -10.68
CA GLY A 381 -13.99 -13.68 -10.58
C GLY A 381 -14.92 -13.54 -9.35
N ALA A 382 -14.93 -14.50 -8.43
CA ALA A 382 -15.78 -14.44 -7.24
C ALA A 382 -15.29 -13.42 -6.21
N LYS A 383 -16.21 -12.85 -5.42
CA LYS A 383 -15.90 -12.08 -4.21
C LYS A 383 -16.14 -12.94 -2.96
N SER A 384 -15.09 -13.22 -2.18
CA SER A 384 -15.26 -13.99 -0.94
C SER A 384 -15.77 -13.13 0.22
N ALA A 385 -16.84 -13.57 0.88
CA ALA A 385 -17.40 -12.89 2.05
C ALA A 385 -17.34 -13.77 3.31
N GLY A 386 -17.15 -13.13 4.48
CA GLY A 386 -17.09 -13.83 5.77
C GLY A 386 -18.45 -14.19 6.37
N SER A 387 -19.54 -13.64 5.85
CA SER A 387 -20.90 -13.80 6.40
C SER A 387 -21.95 -13.94 5.30
N VAL A 388 -22.96 -14.77 5.53
CA VAL A 388 -24.09 -14.94 4.62
C VAL A 388 -25.06 -13.75 4.75
N SER A 389 -25.41 -13.16 3.62
CA SER A 389 -26.36 -12.04 3.47
C SER A 389 -27.20 -12.22 2.21
N LYS A 390 -28.20 -11.35 2.00
CA LYS A 390 -29.02 -11.34 0.76
C LYS A 390 -28.23 -11.07 -0.52
N LYS A 391 -27.00 -10.54 -0.41
CA LYS A 391 -26.09 -10.31 -1.55
C LYS A 391 -25.21 -11.53 -1.84
N THR A 392 -25.24 -12.55 -0.99
CA THR A 392 -24.48 -13.79 -1.19
C THR A 392 -25.10 -14.57 -2.34
N SER A 393 -24.28 -14.87 -3.34
CA SER A 393 -24.70 -15.61 -4.52
C SER A 393 -24.62 -17.11 -4.30
N ILE A 394 -23.58 -17.60 -3.62
CA ILE A 394 -23.34 -19.03 -3.37
C ILE A 394 -22.72 -19.22 -1.98
N VAL A 395 -23.10 -20.28 -1.28
CA VAL A 395 -22.41 -20.75 -0.06
C VAL A 395 -21.80 -22.11 -0.33
N VAL A 396 -20.50 -22.27 -0.12
CA VAL A 396 -19.84 -23.58 -0.18
C VAL A 396 -19.74 -24.12 1.25
N ALA A 397 -20.36 -25.28 1.48
CA ALA A 397 -20.47 -25.92 2.77
C ALA A 397 -19.66 -27.23 2.82
N GLY A 398 -18.59 -27.22 3.61
CA GLY A 398 -17.82 -28.41 3.96
C GLY A 398 -18.35 -29.11 5.22
N GLU A 399 -17.55 -30.00 5.78
CA GLU A 399 -17.88 -30.67 7.04
C GLU A 399 -18.06 -29.65 8.18
N ALA A 400 -19.04 -29.87 9.05
CA ALA A 400 -19.38 -28.96 10.16
C ALA A 400 -19.70 -27.49 9.75
N ALA A 401 -20.39 -27.31 8.62
CA ALA A 401 -20.77 -26.00 8.06
C ALA A 401 -21.56 -25.03 8.98
N GLY A 402 -22.15 -25.52 10.07
CA GLY A 402 -22.67 -24.73 11.20
C GLY A 402 -23.69 -23.65 10.84
N SER A 403 -23.75 -22.58 11.65
CA SER A 403 -24.77 -21.52 11.59
C SER A 403 -24.84 -20.71 10.29
N LYS A 404 -23.80 -20.76 9.45
CA LYS A 404 -23.79 -20.12 8.13
C LYS A 404 -24.59 -20.93 7.10
N LEU A 405 -24.59 -22.25 7.21
CA LEU A 405 -25.41 -23.11 6.36
C LEU A 405 -26.89 -22.87 6.63
N ASP A 406 -27.28 -22.85 7.90
CA ASP A 406 -28.66 -22.57 8.33
C ASP A 406 -29.14 -21.23 7.77
N LYS A 407 -28.31 -20.19 7.91
CA LYS A 407 -28.61 -18.84 7.39
C LYS A 407 -28.69 -18.79 5.86
N ALA A 408 -27.93 -19.62 5.14
CA ALA A 408 -28.02 -19.72 3.69
C ALA A 408 -29.35 -20.34 3.25
N GLN A 409 -29.79 -21.39 3.95
CA GLN A 409 -31.07 -22.05 3.72
C GLN A 409 -32.25 -21.12 4.03
N GLU A 410 -32.21 -20.37 5.14
CA GLU A 410 -33.21 -19.37 5.49
C GLU A 410 -33.36 -18.26 4.43
N LEU A 411 -32.26 -17.84 3.83
CA LEU A 411 -32.23 -16.77 2.83
C LEU A 411 -32.42 -17.29 1.39
N GLY A 412 -32.56 -18.61 1.20
CA GLY A 412 -32.71 -19.23 -0.12
C GLY A 412 -31.49 -19.09 -1.02
N VAL A 413 -30.29 -18.96 -0.44
CA VAL A 413 -29.04 -18.84 -1.19
C VAL A 413 -28.57 -20.24 -1.62
N PRO A 414 -28.19 -20.46 -2.89
CA PRO A 414 -27.64 -21.73 -3.35
C PRO A 414 -26.47 -22.23 -2.51
N VAL A 415 -26.52 -23.51 -2.10
CA VAL A 415 -25.46 -24.17 -1.33
C VAL A 415 -24.78 -25.22 -2.19
N TRP A 416 -23.45 -25.17 -2.26
CA TRP A 416 -22.61 -26.17 -2.89
C TRP A 416 -21.91 -27.02 -1.84
N ASP A 417 -21.85 -28.33 -2.06
CA ASP A 417 -20.93 -29.19 -1.32
C ASP A 417 -19.51 -29.15 -1.92
N GLU A 418 -18.56 -29.80 -1.25
CA GLU A 418 -17.17 -29.84 -1.70
C GLU A 418 -17.01 -30.53 -3.06
N ALA A 419 -17.79 -31.56 -3.37
CA ALA A 419 -17.71 -32.27 -4.64
C ALA A 419 -18.17 -31.37 -5.80
N GLN A 420 -19.22 -30.58 -5.60
CA GLN A 420 -19.72 -29.58 -6.54
C GLN A 420 -18.71 -28.47 -6.77
N LEU A 421 -18.05 -27.99 -5.71
CA LEU A 421 -16.95 -27.03 -5.83
C LEU A 421 -15.83 -27.60 -6.72
N LEU A 422 -15.36 -28.82 -6.43
CA LEU A 422 -14.26 -29.44 -7.18
C LEU A 422 -14.62 -29.70 -8.64
N ALA A 423 -15.84 -30.16 -8.91
CA ALA A 423 -16.32 -30.36 -10.27
C ALA A 423 -16.36 -29.04 -11.06
N PHE A 424 -16.87 -27.98 -10.43
CA PHE A 424 -16.92 -26.65 -11.04
C PHE A 424 -15.53 -26.10 -11.34
N LEU A 425 -14.59 -26.23 -10.38
CA LEU A 425 -13.21 -25.82 -10.57
C LEU A 425 -12.54 -26.62 -11.69
N ALA A 426 -12.75 -27.94 -11.76
CA ALA A 426 -12.19 -28.78 -12.81
C ALA A 426 -12.71 -28.46 -14.22
N GLU A 427 -13.93 -27.92 -14.33
CA GLU A 427 -14.55 -27.51 -15.59
C GLU A 427 -14.06 -26.13 -16.07
N HIS A 428 -13.76 -25.22 -15.14
CA HIS A 428 -13.50 -23.80 -15.44
C HIS A 428 -12.06 -23.34 -15.17
N GLU A 429 -11.22 -24.13 -14.49
CA GLU A 429 -9.78 -23.87 -14.41
C GLU A 429 -9.11 -24.25 -15.74
N PRO A 430 -8.19 -23.42 -16.26
CA PRO A 430 -7.39 -23.81 -17.42
C PRO A 430 -6.58 -25.05 -17.06
N ARG A 431 -6.72 -26.12 -17.86
CA ARG A 431 -5.88 -27.32 -17.72
C ARG A 431 -4.42 -26.91 -17.88
N LYS A 432 -3.63 -27.16 -16.84
CA LYS A 432 -2.17 -26.93 -16.82
C LYS A 432 -1.45 -27.61 -17.97
#